data_AF-A0AAW7KSS2-F1
#
_entry.id   AF-A0AAW7KSS2-F1
#
_cell.length_a   1.000
_cell.length_b   1.000
_cell.length_c   1.000
_cell.angle_alpha   90.00
_cell.angle_beta   90.00
_cell.angle_gamma   90.00
#
_symmetry.space_group_name_H-M   'P 1'
#
loop_
_entity.id
_entity.type
_entity.pdbx_description
1 polymer ?
#
loop_
_entity_poly.entity_id
_entity_poly.type
_entity_poly.pdbx_seq_one_letter_code
_entity_poly.pdbx_strand_id
1 'polypeptide(L)' 'MFTQTTHQSVVVIIEPEHIASLKVAKKIGFTDYSTHEFHGRAVQLYRLTKAQWSKWTSLDAAYVAI' A
#
# COMPACT_ATOMS: atom_id res chain seq x y z
N MET A 1 -7.38 -16.43 9.20
CA MET A 1 -8.41 -15.38 9.00
C MET A 1 -7.74 -14.05 9.25
N PHE A 2 -7.60 -13.20 8.21
CA PHE A 2 -7.17 -11.82 8.43
C PHE A 2 -8.36 -11.07 9.03
N THR A 3 -8.20 -10.61 10.27
CA THR A 3 -9.23 -9.84 10.97
C THR A 3 -9.01 -8.35 10.74
N GLN A 4 -10.10 -7.58 10.64
CA GLN A 4 -10.05 -6.14 10.45
C GLN A 4 -9.57 -5.46 11.73
N THR A 5 -8.38 -4.85 11.70
CA THR A 5 -7.81 -4.14 12.84
C THR A 5 -8.45 -2.75 12.99
N THR A 6 -8.47 -2.18 14.20
CA THR A 6 -8.97 -0.82 14.46
C THR A 6 -7.98 0.28 14.04
N HIS A 7 -6.85 -0.09 13.42
CA HIS A 7 -5.82 0.87 13.02
C HIS A 7 -6.33 1.80 11.91
N GLN A 8 -5.96 3.07 12.01
CA GLN A 8 -6.37 4.10 11.04
C GLN A 8 -5.56 4.04 9.75
N SER A 9 -4.38 3.42 9.76
CA SER A 9 -3.51 3.27 8.60
C SER A 9 -2.59 2.07 8.69
N VAL A 10 -2.20 1.53 7.54
CA VAL A 10 -1.13 0.53 7.35
C VAL A 10 0.04 1.19 6.63
N VAL A 11 1.25 0.82 7.01
CA VAL A 11 2.49 1.31 6.38
C VAL A 11 3.27 0.12 5.84
N VAL A 12 3.84 0.26 4.64
CA VAL A 12 4.78 -0.71 4.07
C VAL A 12 6.06 0.01 3.66
N ILE A 13 7.19 -0.65 3.90
CA ILE A 13 8.53 -0.15 3.59
C ILE A 13 9.13 -1.12 2.59
N ILE A 14 9.53 -0.62 1.42
CA ILE A 14 9.97 -1.45 0.30
C ILE A 14 11.24 -0.82 -0.28
N GLU A 15 12.33 -1.59 -0.38
CA GLU A 15 13.50 -1.12 -1.15
C GLU A 15 13.11 -0.99 -2.63
N PRO A 16 13.51 0.08 -3.33
CA PRO A 16 13.08 0.36 -4.69
C PRO A 16 13.50 -0.73 -5.70
N GLU A 17 14.47 -1.57 -5.35
CA GLU A 17 14.92 -2.71 -6.17
C GLU A 17 13.92 -3.88 -6.18
N HIS A 18 12.99 -3.97 -5.21
CA HIS A 18 12.00 -5.04 -5.12
C HIS A 18 10.77 -4.78 -6.00
N ILE A 19 10.97 -4.80 -7.32
CA ILE A 19 9.94 -4.45 -8.34
C ILE A 19 8.64 -5.24 -8.18
N ALA A 20 8.70 -6.52 -7.80
CA ALA A 20 7.51 -7.34 -7.58
C ALA A 20 6.67 -6.82 -6.40
N SER A 21 7.32 -6.49 -5.27
CA SER A 21 6.67 -5.91 -4.09
C SER A 21 6.06 -4.56 -4.40
N LEU A 22 6.74 -3.71 -5.17
CA LEU A 22 6.21 -2.41 -5.61
C LEU A 22 4.94 -2.57 -6.45
N LYS A 23 4.92 -3.55 -7.37
CA LYS A 23 3.73 -3.84 -8.19
C LYS A 23 2.54 -4.29 -7.35
N VAL A 24 2.78 -5.15 -6.36
CA VAL A 24 1.72 -5.62 -5.46
C VAL A 24 1.21 -4.48 -4.57
N ALA A 25 2.10 -3.68 -3.99
CA ALA A 25 1.73 -2.53 -3.18
C ALA A 25 0.85 -1.55 -3.96
N LYS A 26 1.26 -1.21 -5.20
CA LYS A 26 0.46 -0.36 -6.09
C LYS A 26 -0.89 -0.98 -6.43
N LYS A 27 -0.92 -2.30 -6.70
CA LYS A 27 -2.17 -3.01 -7.02
C LYS A 27 -3.19 -2.91 -5.88
N ILE A 28 -2.76 -3.01 -4.63
CA ILE A 28 -3.64 -3.00 -3.45
C ILE A 28 -3.93 -1.60 -2.87
N GLY A 29 -3.60 -0.54 -3.62
CA GLY A 29 -3.98 0.83 -3.29
C GLY A 29 -2.91 1.68 -2.62
N PHE A 30 -1.69 1.18 -2.42
CA PHE A 30 -0.56 2.02 -1.99
C PHE A 30 -0.03 2.83 -3.18
N THR A 31 -0.49 4.06 -3.33
CA THR A 31 -0.17 4.91 -4.49
C THR A 31 0.84 6.00 -4.20
N ASP A 32 0.92 6.47 -2.97
CA ASP A 32 1.80 7.57 -2.53
C ASP A 32 2.89 7.03 -1.61
N TYR A 33 4.13 7.50 -1.83
CA TYR A 33 5.28 7.11 -1.02
C TYR A 33 6.19 8.30 -0.73
N SER A 34 6.90 8.19 0.38
CA SER A 34 8.04 9.04 0.73
C SER A 34 9.32 8.20 0.71
N THR A 35 10.42 8.78 0.23
CA THR A 35 11.73 8.12 0.26
C THR A 35 12.38 8.36 1.62
N HIS A 36 12.81 7.28 2.27
CA HIS A 36 13.50 7.31 3.56
C HIS A 36 14.76 6.46 3.52
N GLU A 37 15.61 6.61 4.53
CA GLU A 37 16.73 5.70 4.77
C GLU A 37 16.42 4.81 5.99
N PHE A 38 16.57 3.50 5.83
CA PHE A 38 16.49 2.53 6.91
C PHE A 38 17.75 1.66 6.87
N HIS A 39 18.50 1.63 7.98
CA HIS A 39 19.74 0.87 8.10
C HIS A 39 20.74 1.13 6.94
N GLY A 40 20.88 2.39 6.50
CA GLY A 40 21.79 2.78 5.43
C GLY A 40 21.31 2.42 4.02
N ARG A 41 20.03 2.02 3.86
CA ARG A 41 19.42 1.70 2.57
C ARG A 41 18.26 2.63 2.27
N ALA A 42 18.21 3.12 1.04
CA ALA A 42 17.09 3.90 0.55
C ALA A 42 15.86 2.99 0.40
N VAL A 43 14.73 3.41 0.97
CA VAL A 43 13.47 2.68 0.94
C VAL A 43 12.32 3.61 0.61
N GLN A 44 11.29 3.07 -0.01
CA GLN A 44 10.01 3.73 -0.25
C GLN A 44 9.04 3.35 0.86
N LEU A 45 8.59 4.33 1.64
CA LEU A 45 7.58 4.17 2.68
C LEU A 45 6.24 4.59 2.11
N TYR A 46 5.31 3.64 2.05
CA TYR A 46 3.94 3.89 1.63
C TYR A 46 3.02 3.88 2.84
N ARG A 47 1.96 4.69 2.79
CA ARG A 47 0.90 4.70 3.79
C ARG A 47 -0.46 4.55 3.12
N LEU A 48 -1.27 3.66 3.66
CA LEU A 48 -2.64 3.45 3.25
C LEU A 48 -3.55 3.67 4.45
N THR A 49 -4.33 4.75 4.40
CA THR A 49 -5.34 5.04 5.41
C THR A 49 -6.58 4.20 5.19
N LYS A 50 -7.38 4.02 6.24
CA LYS A 50 -8.68 3.34 6.16
C LYS A 50 -9.60 3.98 5.11
N ALA A 51 -9.59 5.31 4.97
CA ALA A 51 -10.37 6.02 3.97
C ALA A 51 -9.92 5.71 2.53
N GLN A 52 -8.61 5.71 2.29
CA GLN A 52 -8.04 5.33 0.99
C GLN A 52 -8.32 3.85 0.67
N TRP A 53 -8.21 2.96 1.65
CA TRP A 53 -8.57 1.54 1.50
C TRP A 53 -10.03 1.37 1.06
N SER A 54 -10.98 1.97 1.79
CA SER A 54 -12.41 1.87 1.46
C SER A 54 -12.70 2.38 0.05
N LYS A 55 -12.05 3.48 -0.36
CA LYS A 55 -12.16 4.03 -1.72
C LYS A 55 -11.59 3.07 -2.76
N TRP A 56 -10.41 2.50 -2.52
CA TRP A 56 -9.76 1.55 -3.42
C TRP A 56 -10.59 0.27 -3.59
N THR A 57 -11.10 -0.32 -2.50
CA THR A 57 -11.96 -1.51 -2.58
C THR A 57 -13.26 -1.26 -3.34
N SER A 58 -13.81 -0.04 -3.24
CA SER A 58 -15.01 0.32 -4.01
C SER A 58 -14.72 0.46 -5.51
N LEU A 59 -13.51 0.91 -5.88
CA LEU A 59 -13.06 1.03 -7.27
C LEU A 59 -12.69 -0.33 -7.87
N ASP A 60 -12.02 -1.20 -7.10
CA ASP A 60 -11.68 -2.56 -7.51
C ASP A 60 -12.93 -3.40 -7.74
N ALA A 61 -13.91 -3.32 -6.83
CA ALA A 61 -15.21 -3.98 -6.99
C ALA A 61 -15.98 -3.49 -8.24
N ALA A 62 -15.89 -2.20 -8.57
CA ALA A 62 -16.50 -1.65 -9.78
C ALA A 62 -15.77 -2.10 -11.06
N TYR A 63 -14.46 -2.30 -11.03
CA TYR A 63 -13.66 -2.78 -12.16
C TYR A 63 -13.89 -4.27 -12.48
N VAL A 64 -14.24 -5.08 -11.48
CA VAL A 64 -14.56 -6.52 -11.65
C VAL A 64 -16.01 -6.75 -12.10
N ALA A 65 -16.88 -5.75 -11.98
CA ALA A 65 -18.30 -5.85 -12.30
C ALA A 65 -18.67 -5.50 -13.76
N ILE A 66 -17.68 -5.23 -14.63
CA ILE A 66 -17.83 -4.89 -16.06
C ILE A 66 -17.21 -5.95 -16.96
#